data_AF-T0M2I9-F1
#
_entry.id   AF-T0M2I9-F1
#
_cell.length_a   1.000
_cell.length_b   1.000
_cell.length_c   1.000
_cell.angle_alpha   90.00
_cell.angle_beta   90.00
_cell.angle_gamma   90.00
#
_symmetry.space_group_name_H-M   'P 1'
#
loop_
_entity.id
_entity.type
_entity.pdbx_description
1 polymer ?
#
loop_
_entity_poly.entity_id
_entity_poly.type
_entity_poly.pdbx_seq_one_letter_code
_entity_poly.pdbx_strand_id
1 'polypeptide(L)'
;MGSIVEEAFTIPFDEQNQLVQLQSCIPGYPTIPIDHDPEVKKFLIRELSTERLRRLYWMLFLVSNRHNINPLHHQLFNNRRICITERPDLHLVWYYDRIFIKPIPKFLFSYGIWVAAIDEALDKDGHRLILDALGFLRTYSALIVHESDFEIARTEKLLPDFVDWDMWCLFIQGFTTLRDRDVSQRYHYGEIRLTRLNLWHMVIRLNSYQKVHHNYATFFARFGAPYLFVFGAATVVLTALQTGHDAFPDHHTYINIISKFVPFTLALTAAGICFLPTLFLLFWANELARFIICHRHLS
;
A
#
# COMPACT_ATOMS: atom_id res chain seq x y z
N MET A 1 19.01 -34.16 -2.89
CA MET A 1 17.85 -33.72 -3.67
C MET A 1 16.61 -34.10 -2.88
N GLY A 2 16.24 -33.25 -1.90
CA GLY A 2 15.06 -33.49 -1.08
C GLY A 2 13.82 -33.14 -1.89
N SER A 3 12.94 -34.11 -2.10
CA SER A 3 11.60 -33.85 -2.62
C SER A 3 10.92 -32.85 -1.67
N ILE A 4 10.62 -31.65 -2.18
CA ILE A 4 9.69 -30.74 -1.51
C ILE A 4 8.36 -31.48 -1.57
N VAL A 5 8.01 -32.17 -0.50
CA VAL A 5 6.64 -32.60 -0.26
C VAL A 5 5.86 -31.29 -0.21
N GLU A 6 5.08 -31.00 -1.25
CA GLU A 6 4.07 -29.95 -1.20
C GLU A 6 3.14 -30.33 -0.05
N GLU A 7 3.37 -29.73 1.12
CA GLU A 7 2.42 -29.81 2.22
C GLU A 7 1.10 -29.24 1.67
N ALA A 8 0.10 -30.12 1.53
CA ALA A 8 -1.25 -29.71 1.21
C ALA A 8 -1.69 -28.70 2.27
N PHE A 9 -1.99 -27.47 1.85
CA PHE A 9 -2.39 -26.41 2.77
C PHE A 9 -3.75 -26.77 3.34
N THR A 10 -3.85 -26.82 4.68
CA THR A 10 -5.13 -27.04 5.33
C THR A 10 -5.93 -25.75 5.30
N ILE A 11 -7.11 -25.79 4.69
CA ILE A 11 -8.07 -24.69 4.75
C ILE A 11 -8.45 -24.50 6.23
N PRO A 12 -8.35 -23.29 6.80
CA PRO A 12 -8.43 -23.10 8.25
C PRO A 12 -9.86 -23.09 8.81
N PHE A 13 -10.87 -23.40 7.99
CA PHE A 13 -12.27 -23.51 8.40
C PHE A 13 -12.93 -24.69 7.71
N ASP A 14 -13.87 -25.33 8.39
CA ASP A 14 -14.60 -26.49 7.89
C ASP A 14 -15.82 -26.08 7.05
N GLU A 15 -16.34 -27.04 6.28
CA GLU A 15 -17.58 -26.90 5.51
C GLU A 15 -18.78 -26.52 6.39
N GLN A 16 -18.79 -26.93 7.67
CA GLN A 16 -19.84 -26.58 8.63
C GLN A 16 -19.83 -25.10 9.03
N ASN A 17 -18.67 -24.45 8.94
CA ASN A 17 -18.46 -23.05 9.29
C ASN A 17 -18.49 -22.13 8.06
N GLN A 18 -18.87 -22.65 6.89
CA GLN A 18 -19.04 -21.83 5.70
C GLN A 18 -20.28 -20.93 5.84
N LEU A 19 -20.17 -19.66 5.46
CA LEU A 19 -21.30 -18.73 5.52
C LEU A 19 -22.07 -18.67 4.20
N VAL A 20 -21.47 -19.17 3.12
CA VAL A 20 -22.07 -19.16 1.78
C VAL A 20 -21.86 -20.51 1.11
N GLN A 21 -22.95 -21.13 0.69
CA GLN A 21 -22.87 -22.38 -0.07
C GLN A 21 -22.47 -22.11 -1.52
N LEU A 22 -21.62 -22.98 -2.05
CA LEU A 22 -21.25 -22.97 -3.47
C LEU A 22 -22.42 -23.49 -4.31
N GLN A 23 -22.74 -22.78 -5.38
CA GLN A 23 -23.75 -23.18 -6.37
C GLN A 23 -23.06 -23.42 -7.73
N SER A 24 -23.80 -23.32 -8.84
CA SER A 24 -23.25 -23.42 -10.21
C SER A 24 -22.36 -22.23 -10.61
N CYS A 25 -22.46 -21.10 -9.91
CA CYS A 25 -21.69 -19.89 -10.17
C CYS A 25 -20.91 -19.42 -8.94
N ILE A 26 -19.91 -18.58 -9.16
CA ILE A 26 -19.13 -17.95 -8.08
C ILE A 26 -20.06 -17.10 -7.20
N PRO A 27 -20.04 -17.28 -5.87
CA PRO A 27 -20.89 -16.48 -4.99
C PRO A 27 -20.61 -14.97 -5.11
N GLY A 28 -21.67 -14.21 -5.38
CA GLY A 28 -21.60 -12.77 -5.63
C GLY A 28 -21.33 -12.36 -7.09
N TYR A 29 -21.00 -13.31 -7.97
CA TYR A 29 -20.71 -13.08 -9.38
C TYR A 29 -21.49 -14.07 -10.26
N PRO A 30 -22.80 -13.81 -10.51
CA PRO A 30 -23.67 -14.77 -11.20
C PRO A 30 -23.29 -15.01 -12.67
N THR A 31 -22.45 -14.15 -13.24
CA THR A 31 -22.00 -14.22 -14.64
C THR A 31 -20.84 -15.20 -14.86
N ILE A 32 -20.25 -15.75 -13.80
CA ILE A 32 -19.06 -16.61 -13.89
C ILE A 32 -19.44 -18.01 -13.38
N PRO A 33 -19.65 -18.98 -14.28
CA PRO A 33 -19.88 -20.37 -13.90
C PRO A 33 -18.60 -20.98 -13.34
N ILE A 34 -18.72 -21.88 -12.36
CA ILE A 34 -17.53 -22.52 -11.77
C ILE A 34 -16.84 -23.50 -12.74
N ASP A 35 -17.60 -24.12 -13.63
CA ASP A 35 -17.09 -25.11 -14.59
C ASP A 35 -16.15 -24.51 -15.66
N HIS A 36 -16.08 -23.17 -15.75
CA HIS A 36 -15.29 -22.45 -16.75
C HIS A 36 -13.92 -22.03 -16.17
N ASP A 37 -13.01 -23.00 -16.03
CA ASP A 37 -11.65 -22.83 -15.49
C ASP A 37 -10.89 -21.57 -15.95
N PRO A 38 -10.82 -21.19 -17.24
CA PRO A 38 -10.02 -20.03 -17.65
C PRO A 38 -10.59 -18.70 -17.16
N GLU A 39 -11.91 -18.55 -17.13
CA GLU A 39 -12.57 -17.32 -16.66
C GLU A 39 -12.52 -17.23 -15.14
N VAL A 40 -12.70 -18.36 -14.44
CA VAL A 40 -12.52 -18.45 -12.98
C VAL A 40 -11.10 -18.09 -12.59
N LYS A 41 -10.08 -18.63 -13.27
CA LYS A 41 -8.68 -18.31 -13.01
C LYS A 41 -8.39 -16.81 -13.21
N LYS A 42 -8.86 -16.24 -14.33
CA LYS A 42 -8.68 -14.80 -14.60
C LYS A 42 -9.38 -13.94 -13.55
N PHE A 43 -10.56 -14.36 -13.10
CA PHE A 43 -11.29 -13.71 -12.01
C PHE A 43 -10.50 -13.78 -10.69
N LEU A 44 -10.02 -14.95 -10.28
CA LEU A 44 -9.24 -15.12 -9.05
C LEU A 44 -7.95 -14.29 -9.07
N ILE A 45 -7.23 -14.26 -10.20
CA ILE A 45 -6.05 -13.41 -10.36
C ILE A 45 -6.44 -11.94 -10.17
N ARG A 46 -7.54 -11.48 -10.78
CA ARG A 46 -7.99 -10.08 -10.64
C ARG A 46 -8.35 -9.74 -9.19
N GLU A 47 -9.03 -10.63 -8.50
CA GLU A 47 -9.57 -10.37 -7.16
C GLU A 47 -8.54 -10.54 -6.04
N LEU A 48 -7.61 -11.51 -6.15
CA LEU A 48 -6.71 -11.90 -5.07
C LEU A 48 -5.25 -11.50 -5.31
N SER A 49 -4.80 -11.38 -6.57
CA SER A 49 -3.37 -11.19 -6.86
C SER A 49 -2.80 -9.91 -6.25
N THR A 50 -1.75 -10.07 -5.45
CA THR A 50 -0.98 -8.95 -4.89
C THR A 50 0.38 -8.76 -5.56
N GLU A 51 0.56 -9.28 -6.78
CA GLU A 51 1.79 -9.28 -7.60
C GLU A 51 2.58 -7.96 -7.54
N ARG A 52 1.89 -6.82 -7.69
CA ARG A 52 2.51 -5.49 -7.67
C ARG A 52 3.21 -5.17 -6.36
N LEU A 53 2.62 -5.53 -5.23
CA LEU A 53 3.17 -5.26 -3.90
C LEU A 53 4.18 -6.34 -3.49
N ARG A 54 3.91 -7.61 -3.85
CA ARG A 54 4.80 -8.75 -3.63
C ARG A 54 6.18 -8.53 -4.28
N ARG A 55 6.23 -7.99 -5.49
CA ARG A 55 7.50 -7.59 -6.15
C ARG A 55 8.31 -6.52 -5.41
N LEU A 56 7.67 -5.77 -4.51
CA LEU A 56 8.31 -4.74 -3.68
C LEU A 56 8.65 -5.25 -2.27
N TYR A 57 8.47 -6.55 -2.00
CA TYR A 57 8.67 -7.14 -0.67
C TYR A 57 10.01 -6.77 -0.03
N TRP A 58 11.09 -6.78 -0.82
CA TRP A 58 12.45 -6.43 -0.38
C TRP A 58 12.57 -5.03 0.24
N MET A 59 11.61 -4.14 -0.01
CA MET A 59 11.61 -2.75 0.44
C MET A 59 10.46 -2.43 1.40
N LEU A 60 9.51 -3.34 1.60
CA LEU A 60 8.34 -3.09 2.44
C LEU A 60 8.72 -2.71 3.88
N PHE A 61 9.87 -3.19 4.37
CA PHE A 61 10.42 -2.82 5.68
C PHE A 61 10.67 -1.31 5.85
N LEU A 62 10.90 -0.55 4.76
CA LEU A 62 11.08 0.91 4.81
C LEU A 62 9.74 1.66 4.89
N VAL A 63 8.65 0.99 4.50
CA VAL A 63 7.34 1.60 4.28
C VAL A 63 6.33 1.21 5.36
N SER A 64 6.51 0.06 5.98
CA SER A 64 5.60 -0.53 6.95
C SER A 64 6.34 -1.34 8.02
N ASN A 65 5.68 -1.55 9.15
CA ASN A 65 6.12 -2.46 10.20
C ASN A 65 5.44 -3.82 10.02
N ARG A 66 6.17 -4.88 10.37
CA ARG A 66 5.65 -6.26 10.34
C ARG A 66 4.51 -6.42 11.35
N HIS A 67 3.46 -7.15 10.98
CA HIS A 67 2.27 -7.41 11.83
C HIS A 67 1.56 -6.15 12.39
N ASN A 68 1.79 -4.97 11.82
CA ASN A 68 1.16 -3.73 12.30
C ASN A 68 -0.21 -3.52 11.65
N ILE A 69 -1.25 -4.13 12.22
CA ILE A 69 -2.64 -3.94 11.79
C ILE A 69 -3.42 -3.45 13.02
N ASN A 70 -3.91 -2.21 12.95
CA ASN A 70 -4.76 -1.69 14.01
C ASN A 70 -6.22 -2.07 13.74
N PRO A 71 -6.99 -2.46 14.78
CA PRO A 71 -8.42 -2.69 14.68
C PRO A 71 -9.19 -1.46 14.15
N LEU A 72 -10.38 -1.68 13.61
CA LEU A 72 -11.17 -0.62 12.95
C LEU A 72 -11.50 0.56 13.86
N HIS A 73 -11.89 0.32 15.11
CA HIS A 73 -12.13 1.39 16.09
C HIS A 73 -10.87 2.24 16.32
N HIS A 74 -9.68 1.63 16.30
CA HIS A 74 -8.41 2.34 16.44
C HIS A 74 -8.04 3.12 15.16
N GLN A 75 -8.47 2.68 13.97
CA GLN A 75 -8.37 3.49 12.75
C GLN A 75 -9.17 4.79 12.89
N LEU A 76 -10.41 4.70 13.41
CA LEU A 76 -11.25 5.86 13.66
C LEU A 76 -10.65 6.78 14.72
N PHE A 77 -10.11 6.23 15.80
CA PHE A 77 -9.38 7.00 16.83
C PHE A 77 -8.20 7.77 16.24
N ASN A 78 -7.48 7.19 15.28
CA ASN A 78 -6.40 7.85 14.55
C ASN A 78 -6.88 8.84 13.48
N ASN A 79 -8.17 9.21 13.47
CA ASN A 79 -8.81 10.07 12.48
C ASN A 79 -8.63 9.57 11.03
N ARG A 80 -8.56 8.24 10.83
CA ARG A 80 -8.52 7.66 9.49
C ARG A 80 -9.92 7.27 9.04
N ARG A 81 -10.35 7.86 7.92
CA ARG A 81 -11.55 7.49 7.19
C ARG A 81 -11.30 6.20 6.42
N ILE A 82 -12.22 5.26 6.54
CA ILE A 82 -12.19 4.01 5.80
C ILE A 82 -12.66 4.30 4.36
N CYS A 83 -11.90 3.85 3.37
CA CYS A 83 -12.18 4.03 1.96
C CYS A 83 -12.20 2.67 1.27
N ILE A 84 -13.32 2.32 0.65
CA ILE A 84 -13.48 1.05 -0.06
C ILE A 84 -12.59 1.03 -1.31
N THR A 85 -11.87 -0.08 -1.53
CA THR A 85 -11.13 -0.36 -2.77
C THR A 85 -11.34 -1.80 -3.23
N GLU A 86 -11.70 -2.03 -4.48
CA GLU A 86 -11.78 -3.41 -5.00
C GLU A 86 -10.41 -4.02 -5.32
N ARG A 87 -9.36 -3.19 -5.33
CA ARG A 87 -8.02 -3.65 -5.70
C ARG A 87 -7.30 -4.26 -4.49
N PRO A 88 -6.86 -5.54 -4.58
CA PRO A 88 -6.20 -6.24 -3.46
C PRO A 88 -4.84 -5.65 -3.09
N ASP A 89 -4.16 -5.02 -4.07
CA ASP A 89 -2.86 -4.37 -3.88
C ASP A 89 -2.93 -3.10 -3.03
N LEU A 90 -4.11 -2.49 -2.90
CA LEU A 90 -4.35 -1.30 -2.07
C LEU A 90 -4.95 -1.60 -0.69
N HIS A 91 -5.33 -2.84 -0.39
CA HIS A 91 -5.85 -3.20 0.93
C HIS A 91 -4.81 -2.85 2.03
N LEU A 92 -5.21 -2.22 3.13
CA LEU A 92 -4.35 -1.70 4.20
C LEU A 92 -3.31 -0.64 3.79
N VAL A 93 -3.43 -0.07 2.59
CA VAL A 93 -2.62 1.08 2.21
C VAL A 93 -3.29 2.34 2.75
N TRP A 94 -2.54 3.21 3.43
CA TRP A 94 -3.10 4.43 4.02
C TRP A 94 -2.36 5.68 3.58
N TYR A 95 -3.11 6.78 3.52
CA TYR A 95 -2.67 8.08 3.04
C TYR A 95 -3.29 9.18 3.90
N TYR A 96 -2.47 9.75 4.80
CA TYR A 96 -2.90 10.77 5.77
C TYR A 96 -4.09 10.32 6.62
N ASP A 97 -5.26 10.91 6.37
CA ASP A 97 -6.53 10.71 7.05
C ASP A 97 -7.38 9.60 6.41
N ARG A 98 -6.81 8.78 5.53
CA ARG A 98 -7.55 7.74 4.80
C ARG A 98 -6.84 6.41 4.82
N ILE A 99 -7.59 5.33 4.99
CA ILE A 99 -7.10 3.96 4.82
C ILE A 99 -7.95 3.24 3.78
N PHE A 100 -7.29 2.61 2.82
CA PHE A 100 -7.96 1.84 1.78
C PHE A 100 -8.16 0.40 2.26
N ILE A 101 -9.40 -0.06 2.31
CA ILE A 101 -9.75 -1.41 2.74
C ILE A 101 -10.62 -2.05 1.66
N LYS A 102 -10.15 -3.20 1.16
CA LYS A 102 -10.94 -4.04 0.27
C LYS A 102 -12.00 -4.84 1.04
N PRO A 103 -13.30 -4.74 0.72
CA PRO A 103 -14.37 -5.56 1.31
C PRO A 103 -14.14 -7.05 1.08
N ILE A 104 -14.64 -7.91 1.96
CA ILE A 104 -14.49 -9.35 1.78
C ILE A 104 -15.41 -9.83 0.64
N PRO A 105 -14.84 -10.39 -0.45
CA PRO A 105 -15.68 -10.96 -1.50
C PRO A 105 -16.48 -12.16 -0.99
N LYS A 106 -17.75 -12.26 -1.39
CA LYS A 106 -18.67 -13.30 -0.89
C LYS A 106 -18.17 -14.72 -1.10
N PHE A 107 -17.42 -14.97 -2.18
CA PHE A 107 -16.88 -16.29 -2.49
C PHE A 107 -15.87 -16.78 -1.44
N LEU A 108 -15.16 -15.90 -0.72
CA LEU A 108 -14.20 -16.31 0.30
C LEU A 108 -14.86 -16.98 1.52
N PHE A 109 -16.16 -16.79 1.70
CA PHE A 109 -16.94 -17.45 2.76
C PHE A 109 -17.41 -18.86 2.39
N SER A 110 -17.14 -19.34 1.17
CA SER A 110 -17.63 -20.62 0.67
C SER A 110 -16.53 -21.67 0.65
N TYR A 111 -16.60 -22.68 1.51
CA TYR A 111 -15.58 -23.74 1.57
C TYR A 111 -15.40 -24.44 0.21
N GLY A 112 -16.49 -24.70 -0.49
CA GLY A 112 -16.47 -25.37 -1.79
C GLY A 112 -15.57 -24.69 -2.82
N ILE A 113 -15.51 -23.34 -2.85
CA ILE A 113 -14.66 -22.66 -3.83
C ILE A 113 -13.18 -22.68 -3.46
N TRP A 114 -12.87 -22.82 -2.17
CA TRP A 114 -11.49 -22.98 -1.73
C TRP A 114 -10.90 -24.26 -2.29
N VAL A 115 -11.65 -25.36 -2.17
CA VAL A 115 -11.27 -26.68 -2.69
C VAL A 115 -11.34 -26.73 -4.20
N ALA A 116 -12.42 -26.22 -4.81
CA ALA A 116 -12.65 -26.38 -6.24
C ALA A 116 -11.80 -25.46 -7.12
N ALA A 117 -11.39 -24.28 -6.63
CA ALA A 117 -10.74 -23.27 -7.47
C ALA A 117 -9.52 -22.60 -6.83
N ILE A 118 -9.55 -22.23 -5.54
CA ILE A 118 -8.47 -21.41 -4.95
C ILE A 118 -7.19 -22.22 -4.69
N ASP A 119 -7.31 -23.48 -4.25
CA ASP A 119 -6.14 -24.30 -3.86
C ASP A 119 -5.16 -24.52 -5.02
N GLU A 120 -5.69 -24.78 -6.22
CA GLU A 120 -4.90 -25.00 -7.44
C GLU A 120 -4.60 -23.70 -8.23
N ALA A 121 -5.17 -22.56 -7.82
CA ALA A 121 -5.03 -21.33 -8.57
C ALA A 121 -3.63 -20.69 -8.45
N LEU A 122 -3.00 -20.49 -9.60
CA LEU A 122 -1.70 -19.83 -9.73
C LEU A 122 -1.85 -18.44 -10.38
N ASP A 123 -1.12 -17.49 -9.80
CA ASP A 123 -0.90 -16.15 -10.33
C ASP A 123 0.00 -16.17 -11.58
N LYS A 124 0.14 -15.03 -12.24
CA LYS A 124 0.94 -14.89 -13.47
C LYS A 124 2.41 -15.29 -13.30
N ASP A 125 2.94 -15.10 -12.09
CA ASP A 125 4.33 -15.43 -11.74
C ASP A 125 4.49 -16.87 -11.20
N GLY A 126 3.44 -17.70 -11.25
CA GLY A 126 3.42 -19.03 -10.64
C GLY A 126 3.22 -19.03 -9.11
N HIS A 127 2.88 -17.87 -8.53
CA HIS A 127 2.59 -17.73 -7.10
C HIS A 127 1.22 -18.32 -6.75
N ARG A 128 1.12 -19.09 -5.66
CA ARG A 128 -0.13 -19.71 -5.23
C ARG A 128 -1.09 -18.66 -4.66
N LEU A 129 -2.26 -18.50 -5.27
CA LEU A 129 -3.26 -17.49 -4.86
C LEU A 129 -3.90 -17.82 -3.51
N ILE A 130 -3.91 -19.08 -3.09
CA ILE A 130 -4.35 -19.46 -1.73
C ILE A 130 -3.59 -18.69 -0.64
N LEU A 131 -2.29 -18.45 -0.82
CA LEU A 131 -1.48 -17.67 0.14
C LEU A 131 -1.91 -16.20 0.21
N ASP A 132 -2.39 -15.64 -0.91
CA ASP A 132 -2.93 -14.28 -0.93
C ASP A 132 -4.31 -14.23 -0.24
N ALA A 133 -5.17 -15.24 -0.45
CA ALA A 133 -6.48 -15.34 0.19
C ALA A 133 -6.37 -15.54 1.72
N LEU A 134 -5.49 -16.45 2.17
CA LEU A 134 -5.20 -16.69 3.58
C LEU A 134 -4.67 -15.42 4.26
N GLY A 135 -3.71 -14.75 3.62
CA GLY A 135 -3.15 -13.50 4.12
C GLY A 135 -4.19 -12.38 4.20
N PHE A 136 -5.11 -12.32 3.23
CA PHE A 136 -6.21 -11.36 3.23
C PHE A 136 -7.23 -11.61 4.36
N LEU A 137 -7.59 -12.85 4.65
CA LEU A 137 -8.50 -13.11 5.77
C LEU A 137 -7.80 -12.95 7.12
N ARG A 138 -6.49 -13.22 7.20
CA ARG A 138 -5.67 -12.92 8.37
C ARG A 138 -5.62 -11.42 8.68
N THR A 139 -5.66 -10.53 7.69
CA THR A 139 -5.73 -9.08 7.99
C THR A 139 -7.06 -8.72 8.61
N TYR A 140 -8.15 -9.34 8.17
CA TYR A 140 -9.48 -9.12 8.73
C TYR A 140 -9.64 -9.62 10.17
N SER A 141 -8.98 -10.72 10.55
CA SER A 141 -8.96 -11.17 11.95
C SER A 141 -8.32 -10.14 12.89
N ALA A 142 -7.36 -9.35 12.39
CA ALA A 142 -6.74 -8.26 13.14
C ALA A 142 -7.50 -6.92 13.03
N LEU A 143 -8.30 -6.72 11.98
CA LEU A 143 -9.13 -5.53 11.81
C LEU A 143 -10.39 -5.58 12.67
N ILE A 144 -11.04 -6.74 12.76
CA ILE A 144 -12.32 -6.95 13.43
C ILE A 144 -12.11 -7.83 14.65
N VAL A 145 -11.75 -7.21 15.77
CA VAL A 145 -11.42 -7.90 17.03
C VAL A 145 -12.58 -7.88 18.02
N HIS A 146 -13.31 -6.76 18.07
CA HIS A 146 -14.45 -6.57 18.96
C HIS A 146 -15.76 -6.42 18.19
N GLU A 147 -16.89 -6.65 18.86
CA GLU A 147 -18.22 -6.43 18.29
C GLU A 147 -18.42 -5.00 17.80
N SER A 148 -17.81 -4.01 18.46
CA SER A 148 -17.79 -2.62 17.97
C SER A 148 -17.06 -2.46 16.63
N ASP A 149 -15.98 -3.22 16.40
CA ASP A 149 -15.29 -3.22 15.10
C ASP A 149 -16.16 -3.85 14.02
N PHE A 150 -16.92 -4.88 14.39
CA PHE A 150 -17.82 -5.56 13.48
C PHE A 150 -18.96 -4.64 13.01
N GLU A 151 -19.56 -3.87 13.92
CA GLU A 151 -20.57 -2.87 13.57
C GLU A 151 -19.99 -1.73 12.71
N ILE A 152 -18.74 -1.33 12.94
CA ILE A 152 -18.03 -0.40 12.04
C ILE A 152 -17.85 -1.02 10.66
N ALA A 153 -17.43 -2.29 10.58
CA ALA A 153 -17.23 -2.99 9.32
C ALA A 153 -18.53 -3.13 8.52
N ARG A 154 -19.66 -3.38 9.19
CA ARG A 154 -20.99 -3.45 8.60
C ARG A 154 -21.44 -2.07 8.09
N THR A 155 -21.27 -1.03 8.90
CA THR A 155 -21.57 0.37 8.52
C THR A 155 -20.80 0.81 7.28
N GLU A 156 -19.51 0.46 7.21
CA GLU A 156 -18.61 0.78 6.09
C GLU A 156 -18.71 -0.23 4.93
N LYS A 157 -19.67 -1.17 4.97
CA LYS A 157 -19.92 -2.19 3.93
C LYS A 157 -18.69 -3.04 3.58
N LEU A 158 -17.84 -3.32 4.56
CA LEU A 158 -16.68 -4.21 4.43
C LEU A 158 -17.09 -5.69 4.50
N LEU A 159 -18.19 -5.97 5.20
CA LEU A 159 -18.80 -7.29 5.33
C LEU A 159 -20.18 -7.31 4.67
N PRO A 160 -20.63 -8.47 4.15
CA PRO A 160 -22.00 -8.63 3.69
C PRO A 160 -23.02 -8.57 4.84
N ASP A 161 -24.21 -8.02 4.56
CA ASP A 161 -25.27 -7.80 5.57
C ASP A 161 -25.80 -9.09 6.23
N PHE A 162 -25.61 -10.25 5.60
CA PHE A 162 -26.08 -11.54 6.12
C PHE A 162 -25.17 -12.15 7.20
N VAL A 163 -23.98 -11.59 7.40
CA VAL A 163 -23.02 -12.10 8.39
C VAL A 163 -23.38 -11.48 9.74
N ASP A 164 -23.52 -12.31 10.78
CA ASP A 164 -23.68 -11.90 12.18
C ASP A 164 -22.37 -12.04 12.96
N TRP A 165 -22.31 -11.45 14.14
CA TRP A 165 -21.11 -11.45 14.98
C TRP A 165 -20.65 -12.88 15.35
N ASP A 166 -21.57 -13.74 15.81
CA ASP A 166 -21.22 -15.12 16.17
C ASP A 166 -20.71 -15.92 14.96
N MET A 167 -21.37 -15.75 13.81
CA MET A 167 -20.95 -16.35 12.54
C MET A 167 -19.54 -15.87 12.13
N TRP A 168 -19.27 -14.57 12.29
CA TRP A 168 -17.95 -14.00 12.04
C TRP A 168 -16.89 -14.59 12.95
N CYS A 169 -17.14 -14.68 14.26
CA CYS A 169 -16.21 -15.25 15.23
C CYS A 169 -15.82 -16.69 14.89
N LEU A 170 -16.81 -17.54 14.56
CA LEU A 170 -16.56 -18.93 14.19
C LEU A 170 -15.78 -19.05 12.87
N PHE A 171 -16.11 -18.22 11.88
CA PHE A 171 -15.43 -18.22 10.58
C PHE A 171 -13.97 -17.74 10.70
N ILE A 172 -13.73 -16.64 11.40
CA ILE A 172 -12.42 -15.96 11.40
C ILE A 172 -11.39 -16.62 12.33
N GLN A 173 -11.84 -17.43 13.29
CA GLN A 173 -10.99 -18.05 14.30
C GLN A 173 -9.78 -18.78 13.71
N GLY A 174 -9.98 -19.55 12.65
CA GLY A 174 -8.91 -20.33 12.00
C GLY A 174 -7.82 -19.47 11.33
N PHE A 175 -8.14 -18.24 10.94
CA PHE A 175 -7.20 -17.35 10.28
C PHE A 175 -6.30 -16.58 11.25
N THR A 176 -6.67 -16.52 12.53
CA THR A 176 -5.94 -15.77 13.56
C THR A 176 -4.58 -16.39 13.90
N THR A 177 -4.45 -17.71 13.79
CA THR A 177 -3.23 -18.46 14.13
C THR A 177 -2.25 -18.63 12.97
N LEU A 178 -2.56 -18.09 11.79
CA LEU A 178 -1.74 -18.23 10.58
C LEU A 178 -0.40 -17.50 10.73
N ARG A 179 0.70 -18.25 10.55
CA ARG A 179 2.06 -17.69 10.61
C ARG A 179 2.44 -17.06 9.27
N ASP A 180 3.52 -16.29 9.27
CA ASP A 180 4.04 -15.67 8.06
C ASP A 180 4.42 -16.68 6.96
N ARG A 181 4.84 -17.90 7.32
CA ARG A 181 5.08 -18.94 6.32
C ARG A 181 3.83 -19.41 5.58
N ASP A 182 2.66 -19.20 6.17
CA ASP A 182 1.38 -19.72 5.70
C ASP A 182 0.63 -18.69 4.82
N VAL A 183 1.24 -17.52 4.57
CA VAL A 183 0.61 -16.43 3.82
C VAL A 183 1.57 -15.84 2.79
N SER A 184 1.02 -15.06 1.85
CA SER A 184 1.82 -14.35 0.87
C SER A 184 2.68 -13.26 1.54
N GLN A 185 3.90 -13.08 1.02
CA GLN A 185 4.90 -12.12 1.51
C GLN A 185 4.37 -10.70 1.70
N ARG A 186 3.40 -10.29 0.86
CA ARG A 186 2.71 -9.01 0.98
C ARG A 186 2.06 -8.83 2.36
N TYR A 187 1.52 -9.89 2.94
CA TYR A 187 0.75 -9.87 4.18
C TYR A 187 1.60 -9.98 5.45
N HIS A 188 2.92 -10.19 5.35
CA HIS A 188 3.84 -10.07 6.50
C HIS A 188 3.80 -8.65 7.07
N TYR A 189 3.57 -7.67 6.20
CA TYR A 189 3.40 -6.27 6.56
C TYR A 189 1.91 -5.94 6.61
N GLY A 190 1.52 -5.19 7.63
CA GLY A 190 0.13 -4.78 7.83
C GLY A 190 -0.17 -3.49 7.07
N GLU A 191 -0.27 -2.39 7.81
CA GLU A 191 -0.57 -1.08 7.28
C GLU A 191 0.62 -0.45 6.54
N ILE A 192 0.43 -0.12 5.27
CA ILE A 192 1.48 0.41 4.39
C ILE A 192 1.25 1.89 4.13
N ARG A 193 2.24 2.72 4.47
CA ARG A 193 2.13 4.16 4.27
C ARG A 193 2.37 4.54 2.81
N LEU A 194 1.33 5.01 2.12
CA LEU A 194 1.41 5.33 0.70
C LEU A 194 2.38 6.47 0.38
N THR A 195 2.58 7.42 1.31
CA THR A 195 3.57 8.51 1.09
C THR A 195 4.99 7.97 0.93
N ARG A 196 5.37 6.99 1.77
CA ARG A 196 6.68 6.32 1.69
C ARG A 196 6.73 5.37 0.49
N LEU A 197 5.65 4.66 0.21
CA LEU A 197 5.57 3.76 -0.94
C LEU A 197 5.75 4.53 -2.25
N ASN A 198 5.05 5.66 -2.41
CA ASN A 198 5.18 6.51 -3.59
C ASN A 198 6.58 7.14 -3.70
N LEU A 199 7.18 7.57 -2.59
CA LEU A 199 8.55 8.10 -2.59
C LEU A 199 9.54 7.07 -3.13
N TRP A 200 9.53 5.86 -2.56
CA TRP A 200 10.49 4.83 -2.98
C TRP A 200 10.19 4.28 -4.37
N HIS A 201 8.91 4.09 -4.71
CA HIS A 201 8.52 3.69 -6.06
C HIS A 201 8.92 4.76 -7.10
N MET A 202 8.91 6.04 -6.71
CA MET A 202 9.45 7.13 -7.53
C MET A 202 10.96 7.01 -7.70
N VAL A 203 11.72 6.79 -6.63
CA VAL A 203 13.19 6.62 -6.70
C VAL A 203 13.58 5.45 -7.61
N ILE A 204 12.84 4.34 -7.56
CA ILE A 204 13.20 3.11 -8.29
C ILE A 204 12.64 3.07 -9.70
N ARG A 205 11.39 3.49 -9.90
CA ARG A 205 10.64 3.34 -11.17
C ARG A 205 10.21 4.66 -11.79
N LEU A 206 10.71 5.79 -11.26
CA LEU A 206 10.39 7.16 -11.71
C LEU A 206 8.90 7.47 -11.76
N ASN A 207 8.08 6.73 -11.01
CA ASN A 207 6.62 6.85 -11.04
C ASN A 207 6.01 6.67 -9.66
N SER A 208 4.80 7.16 -9.44
CA SER A 208 4.04 6.87 -8.23
C SER A 208 3.44 5.46 -8.28
N TYR A 209 3.37 4.78 -7.14
CA TYR A 209 2.72 3.48 -7.01
C TYR A 209 1.20 3.61 -7.21
N GLN A 210 0.61 4.61 -6.56
CA GLN A 210 -0.79 5.00 -6.71
C GLN A 210 -0.91 6.53 -6.68
N LYS A 211 -1.50 7.11 -7.72
CA LYS A 211 -1.80 8.55 -7.79
C LYS A 211 -3.07 8.81 -6.97
N VAL A 212 -2.96 9.52 -5.84
CA VAL A 212 -4.12 9.91 -5.00
C VAL A 212 -4.58 11.34 -5.29
N HIS A 213 -3.64 12.21 -5.65
CA HIS A 213 -3.96 13.54 -6.15
C HIS A 213 -3.65 13.58 -7.64
N HIS A 214 -4.61 14.05 -8.43
CA HIS A 214 -4.38 14.40 -9.82
C HIS A 214 -3.65 15.76 -9.95
N ASN A 215 -3.51 16.50 -8.85
CA ASN A 215 -2.92 17.83 -8.85
C ASN A 215 -1.47 17.82 -8.34
N TYR A 216 -0.53 18.18 -9.20
CA TYR A 216 0.90 18.28 -8.86
C TYR A 216 1.19 19.38 -7.83
N ALA A 217 0.38 20.44 -7.79
CA ALA A 217 0.59 21.57 -6.90
C ALA A 217 0.57 21.17 -5.42
N THR A 218 -0.33 20.27 -5.01
CA THR A 218 -0.46 19.83 -3.61
C THR A 218 0.69 18.92 -3.16
N PHE A 219 1.33 18.21 -4.09
CA PHE A 219 2.53 17.43 -3.81
C PHE A 219 3.74 18.35 -3.58
N PHE A 220 3.97 19.31 -4.49
CA PHE A 220 5.12 20.22 -4.40
C PHE A 220 5.00 21.24 -3.27
N ALA A 221 3.79 21.69 -2.93
CA ALA A 221 3.56 22.60 -1.81
C ALA A 221 4.11 22.07 -0.47
N ARG A 222 4.22 20.74 -0.31
CA ARG A 222 4.75 20.11 0.91
C ARG A 222 6.25 20.31 1.10
N PHE A 223 7.00 20.52 0.02
CA PHE A 223 8.44 20.79 0.09
C PHE A 223 8.74 22.28 0.29
N GLY A 224 7.77 23.16 0.02
CA GLY A 224 7.95 24.61 0.09
C GLY A 224 8.31 25.13 1.48
N ALA A 225 7.53 24.77 2.52
CA ALA A 225 7.75 25.30 3.87
C ALA A 225 9.10 24.86 4.49
N PRO A 226 9.51 23.58 4.46
CA PRO A 226 10.84 23.18 4.93
C PRO A 226 11.98 23.83 4.14
N TYR A 227 11.82 23.97 2.81
CA TYR A 227 12.81 24.63 1.98
C TYR A 227 12.95 26.11 2.35
N LEU A 228 11.85 26.85 2.47
CA LEU A 228 11.85 28.25 2.89
C LEU A 228 12.44 28.44 4.29
N PHE A 229 12.22 27.48 5.20
CA PHE A 229 12.82 27.51 6.53
C PHE A 229 14.35 27.36 6.48
N VAL A 230 14.86 26.35 5.75
CA VAL A 230 16.31 26.13 5.60
C VAL A 230 16.96 27.30 4.88
N PHE A 231 16.32 27.79 3.82
CA PHE A 231 16.77 28.96 3.07
C PHE A 231 16.81 30.20 3.97
N GLY A 232 15.74 30.48 4.70
CA GLY A 232 15.67 31.62 5.61
C GLY A 232 16.71 31.55 6.73
N ALA A 233 16.92 30.38 7.33
CA ALA A 233 17.96 30.17 8.34
C ALA A 233 19.36 30.44 7.76
N ALA A 234 19.65 29.93 6.55
CA ALA A 234 20.91 30.17 5.88
C ALA A 234 21.11 31.66 5.54
N THR A 235 20.06 32.37 5.11
CA THR A 235 20.09 33.82 4.86
C THR A 235 20.41 34.60 6.13
N VAL A 236 19.74 34.32 7.25
CA VAL A 236 20.00 35.01 8.53
C VAL A 236 21.44 34.82 8.98
N VAL A 237 21.97 33.59 8.89
CA VAL A 237 23.38 33.31 9.23
C VAL A 237 24.33 34.08 8.31
N LEU A 238 24.05 34.10 7.00
CA LEU A 238 24.89 34.82 6.04
C LEU A 238 24.87 36.33 6.30
N THR A 239 23.70 36.91 6.58
CA THR A 239 23.57 38.33 6.92
C THR A 239 24.32 38.66 8.21
N ALA A 240 24.20 37.84 9.26
CA ALA A 240 24.93 38.05 10.51
C ALA A 240 26.46 37.99 10.31
N LEU A 241 26.94 37.06 9.48
CA LEU A 241 28.36 36.96 9.14
C LEU A 241 28.85 38.19 8.36
N GLN A 242 28.08 38.67 7.39
CA GLN A 242 28.38 39.89 6.64
C GLN A 242 28.44 41.11 7.54
N THR A 243 27.43 41.29 8.41
CA THR A 243 27.42 42.41 9.37
C THR A 243 28.58 42.34 10.37
N GLY A 244 28.94 41.15 10.85
CA GLY A 244 30.09 40.96 11.74
C GLY A 244 31.42 41.28 11.07
N HIS A 245 31.58 40.92 9.81
CA HIS A 245 32.75 41.30 9.00
C HIS A 245 32.84 42.81 8.80
N ASP A 246 31.73 43.46 8.44
CA ASP A 246 31.71 44.91 8.19
C ASP A 246 31.98 45.72 9.46
N ALA A 247 31.57 45.21 10.62
CA ALA A 247 31.85 45.83 11.92
C ALA A 247 33.31 45.63 12.39
N PHE A 248 33.95 44.52 12.01
CA PHE A 248 35.29 44.15 12.45
C PHE A 248 36.17 43.66 11.28
N PRO A 249 36.60 44.56 10.38
CA PRO A 249 37.29 44.19 9.15
C PRO A 249 38.66 43.52 9.39
N ASP A 250 39.33 43.82 10.50
CA ASP A 250 40.64 43.26 10.83
C ASP A 250 40.60 41.82 11.39
N HIS A 251 39.41 41.31 11.75
CA HIS A 251 39.27 39.97 12.32
C HIS A 251 39.10 38.90 11.24
N HIS A 252 40.20 38.21 10.91
CA HIS A 252 40.27 37.16 9.88
C HIS A 252 39.29 35.98 10.09
N THR A 253 38.77 35.82 11.30
CA THR A 253 37.80 34.76 11.65
C THR A 253 36.54 34.82 10.78
N TYR A 254 36.00 36.02 10.55
CA TYR A 254 34.78 36.19 9.73
C TYR A 254 35.06 35.85 8.26
N ILE A 255 36.20 36.28 7.72
CA ILE A 255 36.63 35.98 6.35
C ILE A 255 36.75 34.46 6.13
N ASN A 256 37.35 33.75 7.09
CA ASN A 256 37.51 32.29 7.04
C ASN A 256 36.18 31.52 7.09
N ILE A 257 35.17 32.03 7.82
CA ILE A 257 33.85 31.40 7.88
C ILE A 257 33.04 31.73 6.62
N ILE A 258 33.02 32.99 6.21
CA ILE A 258 32.29 33.47 5.02
C ILE A 258 32.77 32.74 3.76
N SER A 259 34.08 32.64 3.55
CA SER A 259 34.67 31.97 2.38
C SER A 259 34.25 30.49 2.23
N LYS A 260 33.92 29.81 3.33
CA LYS A 260 33.41 28.43 3.31
C LYS A 260 31.89 28.36 3.22
N PHE A 261 31.20 29.29 3.86
CA PHE A 261 29.74 29.28 3.96
C PHE A 261 29.06 29.81 2.69
N VAL A 262 29.63 30.82 2.04
CA VAL A 262 29.11 31.38 0.77
C VAL A 262 28.98 30.31 -0.34
N PRO A 263 30.02 29.55 -0.72
CA PRO A 263 29.87 28.53 -1.77
C PRO A 263 28.90 27.42 -1.36
N PHE A 264 28.82 27.07 -0.08
CA PHE A 264 27.83 26.12 0.43
C PHE A 264 26.39 26.64 0.23
N THR A 265 26.11 27.88 0.66
CA THR A 265 24.78 28.48 0.48
C THR A 265 24.41 28.63 -0.99
N LEU A 266 25.36 28.99 -1.85
CA LEU A 266 25.18 29.08 -3.30
C LEU A 266 24.87 27.72 -3.94
N ALA A 267 25.59 26.67 -3.54
CA ALA A 267 25.31 25.31 -3.99
C ALA A 267 23.95 24.81 -3.51
N LEU A 268 23.57 25.13 -2.27
CA LEU A 268 22.28 24.77 -1.70
C LEU A 268 21.11 25.46 -2.41
N THR A 269 21.23 26.76 -2.72
CA THR A 269 20.23 27.47 -3.51
C THR A 269 20.16 26.94 -4.94
N ALA A 270 21.29 26.75 -5.61
CA ALA A 270 21.33 26.19 -6.95
C ALA A 270 20.69 24.80 -6.99
N ALA A 271 21.03 23.93 -6.03
CA ALA A 271 20.41 22.61 -5.90
C ALA A 271 18.90 22.72 -5.68
N GLY A 272 18.43 23.59 -4.79
CA GLY A 272 16.99 23.79 -4.55
C GLY A 272 16.23 24.33 -5.77
N ILE A 273 16.79 25.32 -6.45
CA ILE A 273 16.23 25.92 -7.66
C ILE A 273 16.18 24.91 -8.80
N CYS A 274 17.20 24.05 -8.94
CA CYS A 274 17.22 23.02 -9.98
C CYS A 274 16.36 21.80 -9.61
N PHE A 275 16.29 21.41 -8.34
CA PHE A 275 15.65 20.17 -7.90
C PHE A 275 14.17 20.10 -8.28
N LEU A 276 13.41 21.17 -8.02
CA LEU A 276 11.97 21.20 -8.30
C LEU A 276 11.64 21.17 -9.80
N PRO A 277 12.24 22.02 -10.66
CA PRO A 277 12.10 21.95 -12.11
C PRO A 277 12.59 20.64 -12.70
N THR A 278 13.73 20.10 -12.25
CA THR A 278 14.24 18.81 -12.75
C THR A 278 13.28 17.68 -12.42
N LEU A 279 12.75 17.62 -11.19
CA LEU A 279 11.72 16.65 -10.83
C LEU A 279 10.45 16.83 -11.67
N PHE A 280 10.01 18.07 -11.87
CA PHE A 280 8.83 18.38 -12.68
C PHE A 280 9.02 17.94 -14.14
N LEU A 281 10.15 18.27 -14.76
CA LEU A 281 10.49 17.89 -16.14
C LEU A 281 10.64 16.38 -16.29
N LEU A 282 11.31 15.70 -15.37
CA LEU A 282 11.41 14.23 -15.37
C LEU A 282 10.03 13.58 -15.24
N PHE A 283 9.18 14.13 -14.39
CA PHE A 283 7.82 13.65 -14.22
C PHE A 283 7.01 13.82 -15.51
N TRP A 284 7.03 15.02 -16.10
CA TRP A 284 6.36 15.32 -17.37
C TRP A 284 6.88 14.45 -18.51
N ALA A 285 8.20 14.27 -18.62
CA ALA A 285 8.80 13.42 -19.64
C ALA A 285 8.36 11.95 -19.49
N ASN A 286 8.27 11.43 -18.26
CA ASN A 286 7.79 10.06 -18.04
C ASN A 286 6.29 9.91 -18.34
N GLU A 287 5.47 10.90 -17.99
CA GLU A 287 4.04 10.91 -18.32
C GLU A 287 3.82 10.98 -19.84
N LEU A 288 4.58 11.82 -20.54
CA LEU A 288 4.59 11.92 -21.99
C LEU A 288 5.06 10.60 -22.64
N ALA A 289 6.17 10.02 -22.16
CA ALA A 289 6.68 8.74 -22.67
C ALA A 289 5.63 7.63 -22.54
N ARG A 290 4.93 7.56 -21.41
CA ARG A 290 3.83 6.60 -21.21
C ARG A 290 2.64 6.88 -22.10
N PHE A 291 2.26 8.15 -22.26
CA PHE A 291 1.18 8.51 -23.18
C PHE A 291 1.52 8.06 -24.60
N ILE A 292 2.74 8.35 -25.07
CA ILE A 292 3.21 7.95 -26.40
C ILE A 292 3.27 6.43 -26.54
N ILE A 293 3.79 5.71 -25.56
CA ILE A 293 3.98 4.25 -25.64
C ILE A 293 2.65 3.49 -25.45
N CYS A 294 1.77 3.94 -24.54
CA CYS A 294 0.54 3.23 -24.21
C CYS A 294 -0.67 3.64 -25.06
N HIS A 295 -0.74 4.86 -25.62
CA HIS A 295 -1.87 5.28 -26.47
C HIS A 295 -1.62 5.19 -27.97
N ARG A 296 -0.37 5.07 -28.42
CA ARG A 296 -0.08 4.89 -29.86
C ARG A 296 -0.45 3.50 -30.40
N HIS A 297 -0.78 2.55 -29.55
CA HIS A 297 -1.20 1.20 -29.97
C HIS A 297 -2.71 1.07 -30.26
N LEU A 298 -3.47 2.16 -30.16
CA LEU A 298 -4.93 2.22 -30.38
C LEU A 298 -5.32 2.97 -31.66
N SER A 299 -4.38 3.23 -32.57
CA SER A 299 -4.65 3.74 -33.93
C SER A 299 -4.30 2.72 -34.99
#